data_AF-A0A9P1DUU5-F1
#
_entry.id   AF-A0A9P1DUU5-F1
#
_cell.length_a   1.000
_cell.length_b   1.000
_cell.length_c   1.000
_cell.angle_alpha   90.00
_cell.angle_beta   90.00
_cell.angle_gamma   90.00
#
_symmetry.space_group_name_H-M   'P 1'
#
loop_
_entity.id
_entity.type
_entity.pdbx_description
1 polymer ?
#
loop_
_entity_poly.entity_id
_entity_poly.type
_entity_poly.pdbx_seq_one_letter_code
_entity_poly.pdbx_strand_id
1 'polypeptide(L)'
;MACPPVIVAAQQPSPVTPCDSETESLEVIEVTVEKVDSQQRTTLDSLNTIGSRLRLSLQSLAGQFRTTIRHSVSPRNRRSTSSSGGRGTNFSVQTDELERYALSQTSFPELVRRCSVSSHTVLKRGGSVLSNQNDQTKHERFGYDEDRDMTYDYFISHNWSVPRWKKFMALCMIWSGKRVLVSCCLVQVVCFVLVCAGALPLTPMISGEGQMSIWCSSASFLTFFVVFLFSSDVLQILGLKGYRTFLDKVCVDQSDEDKKRQGIGAITAFLYHSDAMVVLYSEMYLTRLWTVYEFTTFLALKPDAQILVQPVILGPLAVYFVLIQFLRIPELLLLPADLEQLNPSDTPETPWGLVFSLFITVDLLGVCIGAIFLRMWGSTRASMQQQIDQFSFESAACHDENDRMYQELRNHRAEHFAKENEARLPAHRDSMSSGFPHRVAMPQRCAGPLRRPSANVAARRQRWGRAGDGGRGVEDCRQRALRANSRWTGGYFQWNQKRQRMFRSALHLRLLRSSGPGTMAPPVSDDARHRNCYAIH
;
A
#
# COMPACT_ATOMS: atom_id res chain seq x y z
N MET A 1 -80.24 -11.28 16.63
CA MET A 1 -79.57 -12.51 17.08
C MET A 1 -78.92 -12.20 18.41
N ALA A 2 -79.48 -12.77 19.49
CA ALA A 2 -79.19 -12.44 20.87
C ALA A 2 -78.15 -13.41 21.44
N CYS A 3 -77.15 -12.89 22.18
CA CYS A 3 -76.21 -13.67 22.98
C CYS A 3 -76.85 -14.09 24.32
N PRO A 4 -76.53 -15.29 24.86
CA PRO A 4 -77.00 -15.72 26.17
C PRO A 4 -76.12 -15.18 27.31
N PRO A 5 -76.63 -15.14 28.56
CA PRO A 5 -75.89 -14.61 29.71
C PRO A 5 -74.95 -15.65 30.33
N VAL A 6 -73.80 -15.15 30.79
CA VAL A 6 -72.78 -15.90 31.56
C VAL A 6 -73.21 -15.97 33.02
N ILE A 7 -73.31 -17.19 33.55
CA ILE A 7 -73.54 -17.49 34.97
C ILE A 7 -72.20 -17.42 35.71
N VAL A 8 -72.07 -16.52 36.67
CA VAL A 8 -70.94 -16.46 37.61
C VAL A 8 -71.29 -17.31 38.83
N ALA A 9 -70.63 -18.47 38.97
CA ALA A 9 -70.70 -19.29 40.17
C ALA A 9 -69.72 -18.74 41.21
N ALA A 10 -70.25 -18.29 42.35
CA ALA A 10 -69.47 -17.88 43.52
C ALA A 10 -68.90 -19.13 44.21
N GLN A 11 -67.57 -19.22 44.26
CA GLN A 11 -66.84 -20.27 44.95
C GLN A 11 -66.54 -19.78 46.38
N GLN A 12 -67.05 -20.50 47.38
CA GLN A 12 -66.78 -20.22 48.80
C GLN A 12 -65.31 -20.51 49.15
N PRO A 13 -64.68 -19.72 50.04
CA PRO A 13 -63.32 -19.97 50.49
C PRO A 13 -63.27 -21.11 51.52
N SER A 14 -62.43 -22.10 51.25
CA SER A 14 -62.05 -23.17 52.18
C SER A 14 -61.20 -22.63 53.35
N PRO A 15 -61.25 -23.25 54.54
CA PRO A 15 -60.51 -22.79 55.71
C PRO A 15 -58.99 -22.98 55.54
N VAL A 16 -58.26 -21.92 55.81
CA VAL A 16 -56.79 -21.86 55.82
C VAL A 16 -56.28 -22.64 57.03
N THR A 17 -55.58 -23.75 56.79
CA THR A 17 -54.70 -24.40 57.76
C THR A 17 -53.37 -23.62 57.84
N PRO A 18 -52.84 -23.34 59.04
CA PRO A 18 -51.53 -22.72 59.20
C PRO A 18 -50.45 -23.76 58.84
N CYS A 19 -49.73 -23.51 57.75
CA CYS A 19 -48.53 -24.27 57.39
C CYS A 19 -47.29 -23.55 57.94
N ASP A 20 -46.56 -24.24 58.82
CA ASP A 20 -45.21 -23.89 59.25
C ASP A 20 -44.21 -24.15 58.10
N SER A 21 -44.10 -23.23 57.13
CA SER A 21 -43.16 -23.36 56.00
C SER A 21 -42.34 -22.10 55.66
N GLU A 22 -42.24 -21.13 56.57
CA GLU A 22 -41.42 -19.92 56.37
C GLU A 22 -39.91 -20.12 56.62
N THR A 23 -39.48 -21.25 57.18
CA THR A 23 -38.04 -21.51 57.42
C THR A 23 -37.31 -22.15 56.24
N GLU A 24 -37.98 -22.87 55.32
CA GLU A 24 -37.33 -23.49 54.15
C GLU A 24 -37.03 -22.50 53.01
N SER A 25 -37.79 -21.41 52.91
CA SER A 25 -37.63 -20.43 51.82
C SER A 25 -36.49 -19.44 52.06
N LEU A 26 -36.12 -19.17 53.32
CA LEU A 26 -34.92 -18.39 53.67
C LEU A 26 -33.63 -19.19 53.47
N GLU A 27 -33.63 -20.49 53.76
CA GLU A 27 -32.47 -21.36 53.58
C GLU A 27 -32.12 -21.54 52.09
N VAL A 28 -33.12 -21.62 51.21
CA VAL A 28 -32.89 -21.67 49.75
C VAL A 28 -32.31 -20.36 49.21
N ILE A 29 -32.72 -19.20 49.73
CA ILE A 29 -32.16 -17.91 49.31
C ILE A 29 -30.72 -17.75 49.78
N GLU A 30 -30.40 -18.15 51.02
CA GLU A 30 -29.05 -18.05 51.59
C GLU A 30 -28.05 -18.96 50.87
N VAL A 31 -28.46 -20.19 50.53
CA VAL A 31 -27.65 -21.13 49.72
C VAL A 31 -27.41 -20.61 48.29
N THR A 32 -28.35 -19.84 47.73
CA THR A 32 -28.20 -19.26 46.38
C THR A 32 -27.22 -18.08 46.40
N VAL A 33 -27.26 -17.24 47.44
CA VAL A 33 -26.33 -16.11 47.61
C VAL A 33 -24.89 -16.61 47.86
N GLU A 34 -24.71 -17.65 48.68
CA GLU A 34 -23.39 -18.20 48.98
C GLU A 34 -22.74 -18.88 47.75
N LYS A 35 -23.54 -19.54 46.91
CA LYS A 35 -23.07 -20.08 45.61
C LYS A 35 -22.60 -18.98 44.66
N VAL A 36 -23.35 -17.88 44.56
CA VAL A 36 -23.01 -16.73 43.70
C VAL A 36 -21.70 -16.08 44.17
N ASP A 37 -21.51 -15.92 45.48
CA ASP A 37 -20.28 -15.36 46.05
C ASP A 37 -19.07 -16.28 45.85
N SER A 38 -19.22 -17.59 45.98
CA SER A 38 -18.13 -18.54 45.72
C SER A 38 -17.70 -18.57 44.25
N GLN A 39 -18.68 -18.44 43.33
CA GLN A 39 -18.45 -18.38 41.90
C GLN A 39 -17.80 -17.04 41.49
N GLN A 40 -18.15 -15.94 42.16
CA GLN A 40 -17.46 -14.65 42.01
C GLN A 40 -16.02 -14.68 42.51
N ARG A 41 -15.73 -15.33 43.65
CA ARG A 41 -14.36 -15.42 44.17
C ARG A 41 -13.45 -16.27 43.27
N THR A 42 -13.94 -17.41 42.80
CA THR A 42 -13.18 -18.28 41.88
C THR A 42 -12.95 -17.63 40.52
N THR A 43 -13.89 -16.82 40.03
CA THR A 43 -13.67 -15.99 38.83
C THR A 43 -12.65 -14.88 39.10
N LEU A 44 -12.70 -14.18 40.24
CA LEU A 44 -11.70 -13.17 40.63
C LEU A 44 -10.27 -13.73 40.71
N ASP A 45 -10.08 -14.92 41.29
CA ASP A 45 -8.75 -15.55 41.38
C ASP A 45 -8.25 -16.04 40.02
N SER A 46 -9.16 -16.54 39.18
CA SER A 46 -8.87 -16.88 37.78
C SER A 46 -8.47 -15.62 36.99
N LEU A 47 -9.15 -14.50 37.22
CA LEU A 47 -8.86 -13.22 36.59
C LEU A 47 -7.53 -12.61 37.06
N ASN A 48 -7.16 -12.77 38.33
CA ASN A 48 -5.84 -12.37 38.82
C ASN A 48 -4.73 -13.21 38.18
N THR A 49 -4.97 -14.52 38.02
CA THR A 49 -4.03 -15.43 37.36
C THR A 49 -3.90 -15.10 35.87
N ILE A 50 -5.01 -14.89 35.18
CA ILE A 50 -5.05 -14.47 33.77
C ILE A 50 -4.41 -13.09 33.60
N GLY A 51 -4.70 -12.16 34.51
CA GLY A 51 -4.17 -10.81 34.53
C GLY A 51 -2.65 -10.77 34.70
N SER A 52 -2.09 -11.62 35.55
CA SER A 52 -0.63 -11.75 35.70
C SER A 52 0.03 -12.30 34.43
N ARG A 53 -0.59 -13.30 33.78
CA ARG A 53 -0.12 -13.86 32.50
C ARG A 53 -0.24 -12.86 31.35
N LEU A 54 -1.35 -12.12 31.27
CA LEU A 54 -1.54 -11.05 30.30
C LEU A 54 -0.55 -9.93 30.51
N ARG A 55 -0.27 -9.53 31.76
CA ARG A 55 0.74 -8.51 32.08
C ARG A 55 2.12 -8.93 31.59
N LEU A 56 2.52 -10.19 31.77
CA LEU A 56 3.79 -10.72 31.26
C LEU A 56 3.82 -10.78 29.72
N SER A 57 2.74 -11.24 29.10
CA SER A 57 2.62 -11.28 27.63
C SER A 57 2.62 -9.89 27.01
N LEU A 58 1.94 -8.92 27.61
CA LEU A 58 1.90 -7.52 27.17
C LEU A 58 3.25 -6.83 27.37
N GLN A 59 3.99 -7.13 28.42
CA GLN A 59 5.36 -6.63 28.60
C GLN A 59 6.30 -7.19 27.52
N SER A 60 6.16 -8.48 27.18
CA SER A 60 6.91 -9.12 26.09
C SER A 60 6.57 -8.50 24.73
N LEU A 61 5.27 -8.35 24.42
CA LEU A 61 4.77 -7.69 23.22
C LEU A 61 5.21 -6.23 23.15
N ALA A 62 5.13 -5.46 24.24
CA ALA A 62 5.61 -4.09 24.30
C ALA A 62 7.13 -4.00 24.04
N GLY A 63 7.90 -4.98 24.51
CA GLY A 63 9.32 -5.13 24.18
C GLY A 63 9.55 -5.35 22.68
N GLN A 64 8.82 -6.29 22.08
CA GLN A 64 8.88 -6.58 20.64
C GLN A 64 8.37 -5.41 19.76
N PHE A 65 7.36 -4.68 20.23
CA PHE A 65 6.86 -3.49 19.56
C PHE A 65 7.85 -2.33 19.64
N ARG A 66 8.47 -2.09 20.79
CA ARG A 66 9.53 -1.08 20.92
C ARG A 66 10.71 -1.36 20.00
N THR A 67 11.13 -2.62 19.83
CA THR A 67 12.20 -2.97 18.89
C THR A 67 11.74 -2.81 17.44
N THR A 68 10.53 -3.25 17.09
CA THR A 68 9.98 -3.18 15.73
C THR A 68 9.72 -1.74 15.27
N ILE A 69 9.19 -0.88 16.16
CA ILE A 69 8.99 0.55 15.89
C ILE A 69 10.34 1.26 15.78
N ARG A 70 11.31 0.94 16.65
CA ARG A 70 12.65 1.55 16.58
C ARG A 70 13.40 1.15 15.30
N HIS A 71 13.17 -0.03 14.76
CA HIS A 71 13.69 -0.46 13.45
C HIS A 71 12.89 0.09 12.25
N SER A 72 11.59 0.40 12.41
CA SER A 72 10.75 0.96 11.33
C SER A 72 10.78 2.49 11.26
N VAL A 73 11.19 3.19 12.33
CA VAL A 73 11.14 4.67 12.43
C VAL A 73 12.54 5.32 12.37
N SER A 74 13.61 4.56 12.13
CA SER A 74 14.96 5.13 11.91
C SER A 74 15.44 4.94 10.47
N PRO A 75 15.09 5.84 9.53
CA PRO A 75 15.73 5.91 8.22
C PRO A 75 16.95 6.84 8.32
N ARG A 76 17.93 6.58 9.21
CA ARG A 76 19.15 7.41 9.26
C ARG A 76 20.33 6.77 9.99
N ASN A 77 20.85 5.66 9.45
CA ASN A 77 22.29 5.35 9.42
C ASN A 77 22.49 3.93 8.88
N ARG A 78 22.48 3.76 7.55
CA ARG A 78 23.16 2.63 6.92
C ARG A 78 24.37 3.20 6.16
N ARG A 79 25.47 3.40 6.89
CA ARG A 79 26.79 3.41 6.26
C ARG A 79 27.08 1.99 5.82
N SER A 80 27.28 1.80 4.53
CA SER A 80 27.71 0.58 3.89
C SER A 80 29.08 0.16 4.42
N THR A 81 29.13 -0.86 5.26
CA THR A 81 30.35 -1.61 5.51
C THR A 81 30.59 -2.54 4.32
N SER A 82 31.59 -2.20 3.52
CA SER A 82 32.09 -3.04 2.42
C SER A 82 32.71 -4.32 2.99
N SER A 83 31.99 -5.45 2.93
CA SER A 83 32.59 -6.75 3.19
C SER A 83 33.27 -7.26 1.91
N SER A 84 34.60 -7.25 1.93
CA SER A 84 35.46 -7.91 0.94
C SER A 84 35.38 -9.43 1.10
N GLY A 85 35.15 -10.17 0.01
CA GLY A 85 35.47 -11.61 -0.02
C GLY A 85 34.43 -12.47 -0.72
N GLY A 86 34.39 -12.42 -2.05
CA GLY A 86 33.62 -13.36 -2.86
C GLY A 86 34.00 -13.24 -4.33
N ARG A 87 34.90 -14.10 -4.78
CA ARG A 87 35.44 -14.15 -6.15
C ARG A 87 34.40 -14.77 -7.09
N GLY A 88 33.31 -14.04 -7.35
CA GLY A 88 32.35 -14.34 -8.42
C GLY A 88 32.79 -13.68 -9.71
N THR A 89 32.58 -14.34 -10.85
CA THR A 89 32.92 -13.84 -12.19
C THR A 89 32.15 -12.55 -12.50
N ASN A 90 32.83 -11.43 -12.34
CA ASN A 90 32.30 -10.08 -12.54
C ASN A 90 31.94 -9.83 -14.02
N PHE A 91 30.65 -9.89 -14.33
CA PHE A 91 30.11 -9.18 -15.49
C PHE A 91 29.95 -7.69 -15.11
N SER A 92 31.09 -7.02 -14.91
CA SER A 92 31.19 -5.58 -14.68
C SER A 92 31.11 -4.86 -16.03
N VAL A 93 29.89 -4.75 -16.57
CA VAL A 93 29.61 -3.75 -17.61
C VAL A 93 29.92 -2.39 -16.99
N GLN A 94 30.63 -1.52 -17.71
CA GLN A 94 31.01 -0.16 -17.30
C GLN A 94 29.78 0.67 -16.92
N THR A 95 29.33 0.53 -15.68
CA THR A 95 28.23 1.30 -15.08
C THR A 95 28.65 2.72 -14.75
N ASP A 96 29.93 2.95 -14.46
CA ASP A 96 30.43 4.20 -13.89
C ASP A 96 30.23 5.43 -14.80
N GLU A 97 30.35 5.31 -16.12
CA GLU A 97 30.19 6.46 -17.02
C GLU A 97 28.74 6.69 -17.45
N LEU A 98 27.95 5.62 -17.55
CA LEU A 98 26.50 5.70 -17.73
C LEU A 98 25.85 6.30 -16.48
N GLU A 99 26.39 5.99 -15.29
CA GLU A 99 26.12 6.69 -14.03
C GLU A 99 26.49 8.17 -14.17
N ARG A 100 27.71 8.55 -14.55
CA ARG A 100 28.07 9.98 -14.64
C ARG A 100 27.16 10.79 -15.57
N TYR A 101 26.78 10.26 -16.73
CA TYR A 101 25.88 10.98 -17.65
C TYR A 101 24.43 11.00 -17.12
N ALA A 102 23.93 9.88 -16.58
CA ALA A 102 22.62 9.85 -15.93
C ALA A 102 22.58 10.84 -14.76
N LEU A 103 23.61 10.87 -13.93
CA LEU A 103 23.79 11.78 -12.78
C LEU A 103 23.90 13.25 -13.20
N SER A 104 24.45 13.56 -14.38
CA SER A 104 24.44 14.96 -14.87
C SER A 104 23.04 15.47 -15.19
N GLN A 105 22.08 14.58 -15.48
CA GLN A 105 20.67 14.92 -15.68
C GLN A 105 19.83 14.85 -14.39
N THR A 106 20.41 14.42 -13.26
CA THR A 106 19.66 14.34 -12.00
C THR A 106 19.68 15.65 -11.21
N SER A 107 20.50 16.63 -11.60
CA SER A 107 20.41 17.97 -11.04
C SER A 107 19.15 18.67 -11.52
N PHE A 108 18.37 19.24 -10.59
CA PHE A 108 17.26 20.11 -10.95
C PHE A 108 17.75 21.33 -11.72
N PRO A 109 17.15 21.67 -12.88
CA PRO A 109 17.34 22.96 -13.51
C PRO A 109 17.01 24.08 -12.52
N GLU A 110 17.75 25.19 -12.54
CA GLU A 110 17.54 26.32 -11.60
C GLU A 110 16.11 26.87 -11.62
N LEU A 111 15.43 26.75 -12.75
CA LEU A 111 14.04 27.22 -12.94
C LEU A 111 12.98 26.24 -12.43
N VAL A 112 13.35 24.97 -12.20
CA VAL A 112 12.39 23.95 -11.78
C VAL A 112 12.14 24.09 -10.28
N ARG A 113 10.90 24.41 -9.94
CA ARG A 113 10.43 24.42 -8.57
C ARG A 113 10.54 23.02 -7.96
N ARG A 114 11.24 22.92 -6.84
CA ARG A 114 11.26 21.70 -6.02
C ARG A 114 10.06 21.76 -5.08
N CYS A 115 9.19 20.76 -5.19
CA CYS A 115 7.97 20.70 -4.41
C CYS A 115 7.82 19.28 -3.87
N SER A 116 7.49 19.17 -2.58
CA SER A 116 7.02 17.92 -1.97
C SER A 116 5.65 18.14 -1.35
N VAL A 117 4.88 17.06 -1.24
CA VAL A 117 3.61 17.03 -0.51
C VAL A 117 3.70 16.01 0.61
N SER A 118 3.28 16.39 1.83
CA SER A 118 3.24 15.45 2.95
C SER A 118 2.21 14.34 2.70
N SER A 119 2.51 13.11 3.12
CA SER A 119 1.57 11.98 3.05
C SER A 119 0.25 12.27 3.78
N HIS A 120 0.27 13.10 4.83
CA HIS A 120 -0.95 13.59 5.49
C HIS A 120 -1.82 14.38 4.52
N THR A 121 -1.22 15.34 3.81
CA THR A 121 -1.89 16.15 2.79
C THR A 121 -2.39 15.29 1.63
N VAL A 122 -1.65 14.24 1.24
CA VAL A 122 -2.08 13.30 0.20
C VAL A 122 -3.34 12.52 0.60
N LEU A 123 -3.45 12.11 1.87
CA LEU A 123 -4.61 11.36 2.37
C LEU A 123 -5.77 12.25 2.84
N LYS A 124 -5.50 13.52 3.14
CA LYS A 124 -6.50 14.46 3.67
C LYS A 124 -7.78 14.50 2.83
N ARG A 125 -8.92 14.56 3.52
CA ARG A 125 -10.26 14.64 2.90
C ARG A 125 -10.52 13.52 1.86
N GLY A 126 -10.16 12.28 2.20
CA GLY A 126 -10.38 11.13 1.33
C GLY A 126 -9.53 11.17 0.06
N GLY A 127 -8.32 11.71 0.17
CA GLY A 127 -7.41 11.89 -0.96
C GLY A 127 -7.92 12.91 -1.98
N SER A 128 -8.45 14.05 -1.52
CA SER A 128 -9.00 15.07 -2.42
C SER A 128 -7.99 15.54 -3.47
N VAL A 129 -6.70 15.52 -3.13
CA VAL A 129 -5.61 15.89 -4.04
C VAL A 129 -5.45 14.91 -5.22
N LEU A 130 -5.86 13.66 -5.04
CA LEU A 130 -5.84 12.61 -6.07
C LEU A 130 -7.03 12.73 -7.04
N SER A 131 -7.91 13.72 -6.85
CA SER A 131 -9.06 13.99 -7.71
C SER A 131 -8.63 14.61 -9.05
N ASN A 132 -9.38 14.32 -10.12
CA ASN A 132 -9.20 14.93 -11.44
C ASN A 132 -9.88 16.30 -11.60
N GLN A 133 -10.27 16.95 -10.50
CA GLN A 133 -10.84 18.31 -10.52
C GLN A 133 -9.79 19.38 -10.87
N ASN A 134 -10.27 20.52 -11.41
CA ASN A 134 -9.50 21.68 -11.89
C ASN A 134 -8.23 21.97 -11.09
N ASP A 135 -7.09 21.83 -11.75
CA ASP A 135 -5.77 21.88 -11.12
C ASP A 135 -5.33 23.29 -10.68
N GLN A 136 -5.94 24.34 -11.25
CA GLN A 136 -5.64 25.75 -10.88
C GLN A 136 -5.81 26.02 -9.38
N THR A 137 -6.88 25.50 -8.76
CA THR A 137 -7.17 25.77 -7.33
C THR A 137 -6.26 25.04 -6.35
N LYS A 138 -5.43 24.11 -6.82
CA LYS A 138 -4.60 23.27 -5.94
C LYS A 138 -3.29 23.94 -5.57
N HIS A 139 -2.65 24.64 -6.52
CA HIS A 139 -1.32 25.21 -6.30
C HIS A 139 -1.30 26.30 -5.23
N GLU A 140 -2.36 27.10 -5.11
CA GLU A 140 -2.44 28.14 -4.07
C GLU A 140 -2.66 27.56 -2.66
N ARG A 141 -3.26 26.37 -2.56
CA ARG A 141 -3.73 25.82 -1.29
C ARG A 141 -2.67 25.02 -0.53
N PHE A 142 -1.69 24.48 -1.24
CA PHE A 142 -0.65 23.66 -0.63
C PHE A 142 0.60 24.54 -0.43
N GLY A 143 0.79 25.03 0.79
CA GLY A 143 2.01 25.72 1.18
C GLY A 143 3.22 24.85 0.86
N TYR A 144 4.09 25.35 0.00
CA TYR A 144 5.28 24.65 -0.45
C TYR A 144 6.43 24.93 0.51
N ASP A 145 7.14 23.89 0.89
CA ASP A 145 8.38 24.01 1.64
C ASP A 145 9.53 24.17 0.63
N GLU A 146 9.99 25.41 0.42
CA GLU A 146 11.10 25.72 -0.48
C GLU A 146 12.44 25.47 0.24
N ASP A 147 12.70 24.22 0.59
CA ASP A 147 14.00 23.82 1.10
C ASP A 147 14.96 23.51 -0.06
N ARG A 148 16.19 24.04 0.01
CA ARG A 148 17.20 23.86 -1.05
C ARG A 148 17.69 22.42 -1.11
N ASP A 149 17.62 21.65 -0.01
CA ASP A 149 18.07 20.26 0.06
C ASP A 149 16.90 19.27 0.14
N MET A 150 15.90 19.45 -0.73
CA MET A 150 14.75 18.55 -0.79
C MET A 150 15.11 17.13 -1.25
N THR A 151 15.09 16.20 -0.30
CA THR A 151 14.97 14.76 -0.53
C THR A 151 13.52 14.31 -0.34
N TYR A 152 13.10 13.31 -1.11
CA TYR A 152 11.75 12.73 -1.01
C TYR A 152 11.82 11.35 -0.38
N ASP A 153 10.94 11.06 0.57
CA ASP A 153 10.85 9.72 1.15
C ASP A 153 10.24 8.75 0.13
N TYR A 154 9.22 9.20 -0.61
CA TYR A 154 8.53 8.38 -1.62
C TYR A 154 8.20 9.16 -2.91
N PHE A 155 8.46 8.54 -4.06
CA PHE A 155 7.86 8.92 -5.34
C PHE A 155 6.58 8.11 -5.55
N ILE A 156 5.42 8.76 -5.72
CA ILE A 156 4.15 8.07 -5.95
C ILE A 156 3.86 8.02 -7.45
N SER A 157 4.11 6.88 -8.09
CA SER A 157 3.70 6.65 -9.47
C SER A 157 2.34 5.99 -9.53
N HIS A 158 1.49 6.52 -10.40
CA HIS A 158 0.10 6.10 -10.48
C HIS A 158 -0.51 6.41 -11.84
N ASN A 159 -1.56 5.67 -12.19
CA ASN A 159 -2.31 5.98 -13.40
C ASN A 159 -3.44 6.98 -13.10
N TRP A 160 -3.50 8.06 -13.88
CA TRP A 160 -4.49 9.13 -13.78
C TRP A 160 -5.93 8.67 -14.00
N SER A 161 -6.15 7.64 -14.83
CA SER A 161 -7.49 7.13 -15.14
C SER A 161 -8.13 6.35 -13.99
N VAL A 162 -7.35 5.95 -12.97
CA VAL A 162 -7.89 5.21 -11.83
C VAL A 162 -8.74 6.16 -10.97
N PRO A 163 -9.94 5.75 -10.53
CA PRO A 163 -10.76 6.55 -9.64
C PRO A 163 -10.02 6.94 -8.35
N ARG A 164 -10.23 8.19 -7.93
CA ARG A 164 -9.62 8.80 -6.73
C ARG A 164 -9.69 7.89 -5.49
N TRP A 165 -10.88 7.38 -5.20
CA TRP A 165 -11.13 6.60 -3.98
C TRP A 165 -10.31 5.30 -3.95
N LYS A 166 -10.06 4.65 -5.10
CA LYS A 166 -9.22 3.44 -5.15
C LYS A 166 -7.76 3.75 -4.83
N LYS A 167 -7.23 4.87 -5.36
CA LYS A 167 -5.87 5.36 -5.03
C LYS A 167 -5.76 5.69 -3.54
N PHE A 168 -6.75 6.40 -3.01
CA PHE A 168 -6.83 6.75 -1.59
C PHE A 168 -6.82 5.51 -0.70
N MET A 169 -7.71 4.54 -0.93
CA MET A 169 -7.77 3.31 -0.12
C MET A 169 -6.48 2.48 -0.21
N ALA A 170 -5.84 2.46 -1.39
CA ALA A 170 -4.54 1.80 -1.56
C ALA A 170 -3.45 2.47 -0.71
N LEU A 171 -3.37 3.80 -0.73
CA LEU A 171 -2.40 4.55 0.09
C LEU A 171 -2.70 4.44 1.59
N CYS A 172 -3.97 4.45 2.00
CA CYS A 172 -4.37 4.16 3.38
C CYS A 172 -3.88 2.77 3.81
N MET A 173 -3.97 1.78 2.93
CA MET A 173 -3.46 0.44 3.25
C MET A 173 -1.95 0.44 3.45
N ILE A 174 -1.18 1.11 2.60
CA ILE A 174 0.29 1.19 2.74
C ILE A 174 0.69 1.91 4.04
N TRP A 175 0.15 3.11 4.30
CA TRP A 175 0.64 3.97 5.38
C TRP A 175 -0.09 3.76 6.70
N SER A 176 -1.34 3.31 6.69
CA SER A 176 -2.18 3.15 7.89
C SER A 176 -2.40 1.69 8.26
N GLY A 177 -2.20 0.72 7.36
CA GLY A 177 -2.53 -0.69 7.59
C GLY A 177 -1.94 -1.29 8.87
N LYS A 178 -0.64 -1.06 9.13
CA LYS A 178 0.01 -1.51 10.38
C LYS A 178 -0.60 -0.85 11.62
N ARG A 179 -0.89 0.46 11.54
CA ARG A 179 -1.48 1.23 12.65
C ARG A 179 -2.89 0.74 12.97
N VAL A 180 -3.67 0.45 11.93
CA VAL A 180 -5.01 -0.14 12.04
C VAL A 180 -4.95 -1.47 12.76
N LEU A 181 -4.09 -2.39 12.30
CA LEU A 181 -3.94 -3.71 12.93
C LEU A 181 -3.61 -3.60 14.42
N VAL A 182 -2.59 -2.81 14.76
CA VAL A 182 -2.15 -2.61 16.15
C VAL A 182 -3.26 -1.98 16.99
N SER A 183 -3.94 -0.97 16.47
CA SER A 183 -5.00 -0.26 17.21
C SER A 183 -6.20 -1.17 17.46
N CYS A 184 -6.64 -1.94 16.46
CA CYS A 184 -7.71 -2.91 16.62
C CYS A 184 -7.34 -3.98 17.66
N CYS A 185 -6.11 -4.53 17.62
CA CYS A 185 -5.67 -5.49 18.63
C CYS A 185 -5.67 -4.90 20.05
N LEU A 186 -5.18 -3.66 20.21
CA LEU A 186 -5.17 -2.98 21.51
C LEU A 186 -6.59 -2.72 22.03
N VAL A 187 -7.48 -2.21 21.17
CA VAL A 187 -8.87 -1.95 21.55
C VAL A 187 -9.60 -3.24 21.89
N GLN A 188 -9.37 -4.33 21.14
CA GLN A 188 -9.91 -5.65 21.44
C GLN A 188 -9.47 -6.13 22.84
N VAL A 189 -8.18 -6.03 23.15
CA VAL A 189 -7.64 -6.43 24.47
C VAL A 189 -8.21 -5.58 25.59
N VAL A 190 -8.33 -4.26 25.39
CA VAL A 190 -8.92 -3.36 26.38
C VAL A 190 -10.39 -3.70 26.61
N CYS A 191 -11.19 -3.90 25.56
CA CYS A 191 -12.58 -4.30 25.70
C CYS A 191 -12.71 -5.65 26.40
N PHE A 192 -11.87 -6.62 26.05
CA PHE A 192 -11.85 -7.93 26.71
C PHE A 192 -11.56 -7.81 28.22
N VAL A 193 -10.55 -7.04 28.61
CA VAL A 193 -10.24 -6.81 30.04
C VAL A 193 -11.41 -6.10 30.75
N LEU A 194 -12.05 -5.13 30.11
CA LEU A 194 -13.21 -4.44 30.69
C LEU A 194 -14.44 -5.36 30.84
N VAL A 195 -14.64 -6.29 29.90
CA VAL A 195 -15.67 -7.34 30.02
C VAL A 195 -15.35 -8.27 31.18
N CYS A 196 -14.12 -8.76 31.27
CA CYS A 196 -13.65 -9.59 32.38
C CYS A 196 -13.78 -8.89 33.74
N ALA A 197 -13.59 -7.58 33.79
CA ALA A 197 -13.76 -6.77 34.99
C ALA A 197 -15.23 -6.45 35.34
N GLY A 198 -16.20 -6.91 34.53
CA GLY A 198 -17.62 -6.60 34.69
C GLY A 198 -17.98 -5.14 34.38
N ALA A 199 -17.05 -4.36 33.83
CA ALA A 199 -17.27 -2.95 33.48
C ALA A 199 -18.04 -2.79 32.15
N LEU A 200 -17.93 -3.78 31.24
CA LEU A 200 -18.74 -3.85 30.04
C LEU A 200 -19.75 -5.00 30.17
N PRO A 201 -21.01 -4.78 29.75
CA PRO A 201 -22.04 -5.79 29.91
C PRO A 201 -21.78 -6.99 29.00
N LEU A 202 -22.12 -8.16 29.52
CA LEU A 202 -22.23 -9.40 28.79
C LEU A 202 -23.66 -9.52 28.28
N THR A 203 -23.83 -9.76 26.98
CA THR A 203 -25.14 -10.03 26.40
C THR A 203 -25.39 -11.54 26.51
N PRO A 204 -26.48 -11.98 27.17
CA PRO A 204 -26.85 -13.38 27.16
C PRO A 204 -27.13 -13.81 25.72
N MET A 205 -26.64 -14.98 25.32
CA MET A 205 -27.05 -15.57 24.05
C MET A 205 -28.51 -16.01 24.16
N ILE A 206 -29.26 -15.90 23.06
CA ILE A 206 -30.66 -16.37 23.02
C ILE A 206 -30.77 -17.87 23.33
N SER A 207 -29.70 -18.62 23.08
CA SER A 207 -29.56 -20.04 23.39
C SER A 207 -29.57 -20.38 24.88
N GLY A 208 -29.49 -19.41 25.79
CA GLY A 208 -29.42 -19.66 27.24
C GLY A 208 -28.06 -20.20 27.72
N GLU A 209 -27.32 -20.88 26.85
CA GLU A 209 -25.97 -21.36 27.12
C GLU A 209 -24.92 -20.40 26.57
N GLY A 210 -24.38 -19.56 27.44
CA GLY A 210 -23.24 -18.69 27.14
C GLY A 210 -23.56 -17.20 27.10
N GLN A 211 -22.50 -16.42 27.20
CA GLN A 211 -22.54 -14.97 27.17
C GLN A 211 -21.46 -14.46 26.23
N MET A 212 -21.81 -13.49 25.37
CA MET A 212 -20.86 -12.85 24.46
C MET A 212 -20.92 -11.34 24.63
N SER A 213 -19.77 -10.68 24.47
CA SER A 213 -19.71 -9.22 24.48
C SER A 213 -19.64 -8.67 23.06
N ILE A 214 -20.70 -7.97 22.66
CA ILE A 214 -20.75 -7.23 21.38
C ILE A 214 -19.73 -6.07 21.34
N TRP A 215 -19.31 -5.57 22.49
CA TRP A 215 -18.42 -4.43 22.61
C TRP A 215 -17.04 -4.70 22.03
N CYS A 216 -16.50 -5.89 22.23
CA CYS A 216 -15.19 -6.28 21.69
C CYS A 216 -15.16 -6.14 20.16
N SER A 217 -16.15 -6.71 19.47
CA SER A 217 -16.22 -6.66 18.01
C SER A 217 -16.60 -5.28 17.47
N SER A 218 -17.59 -4.62 18.08
CA SER A 218 -18.05 -3.29 17.63
C SER A 218 -17.01 -2.20 17.84
N ALA A 219 -16.28 -2.21 18.95
CA ALA A 219 -15.22 -1.26 19.20
C ALA A 219 -14.04 -1.47 18.22
N SER A 220 -13.66 -2.72 17.94
CA SER A 220 -12.63 -3.05 16.95
C SER A 220 -13.02 -2.65 15.54
N PHE A 221 -14.28 -2.84 15.15
CA PHE A 221 -14.84 -2.39 13.88
C PHE A 221 -14.77 -0.86 13.74
N LEU A 222 -15.27 -0.13 14.74
CA LEU A 222 -15.22 1.33 14.71
C LEU A 222 -13.78 1.83 14.67
N THR A 223 -12.90 1.24 15.47
CA THR A 223 -11.46 1.53 15.48
C THR A 223 -10.82 1.31 14.13
N PHE A 224 -11.18 0.23 13.42
CA PHE A 224 -10.69 -0.03 12.08
C PHE A 224 -10.99 1.15 11.16
N PHE A 225 -12.25 1.57 11.04
CA PHE A 225 -12.63 2.67 10.13
C PHE A 225 -12.01 4.00 10.54
N VAL A 226 -12.02 4.31 11.84
CA VAL A 226 -11.46 5.56 12.36
C VAL A 226 -9.96 5.64 12.05
N VAL A 227 -9.19 4.60 12.36
CA VAL A 227 -7.74 4.59 12.13
C VAL A 227 -7.42 4.45 10.64
N PHE A 228 -8.16 3.65 9.89
CA PHE A 228 -7.90 3.42 8.46
C PHE A 228 -8.11 4.70 7.65
N LEU A 229 -9.19 5.45 7.92
CA LEU A 229 -9.54 6.66 7.17
C LEU A 229 -8.88 7.92 7.72
N PHE A 230 -8.80 8.08 9.04
CA PHE A 230 -8.43 9.35 9.67
C PHE A 230 -7.10 9.34 10.41
N SER A 231 -6.35 8.23 10.43
CA SER A 231 -5.05 8.24 11.14
C SER A 231 -4.05 9.24 10.55
N SER A 232 -4.18 9.63 9.28
CA SER A 232 -3.35 10.68 8.71
C SER A 232 -3.69 12.05 9.30
N ASP A 233 -4.98 12.39 9.42
CA ASP A 233 -5.45 13.63 10.02
C ASP A 233 -5.15 13.68 11.53
N VAL A 234 -5.33 12.57 12.24
CA VAL A 234 -5.00 12.47 13.68
C VAL A 234 -3.51 12.70 13.93
N LEU A 235 -2.63 12.05 13.18
CA LEU A 235 -1.18 12.28 13.32
C LEU A 235 -0.80 13.73 12.99
N GLN A 236 -1.46 14.35 12.00
CA GLN A 236 -1.25 15.76 11.68
C GLN A 236 -1.67 16.67 12.83
N ILE A 237 -2.82 16.42 13.46
CA ILE A 237 -3.29 17.17 14.65
C ILE A 237 -2.31 17.02 15.81
N LEU A 238 -1.70 15.84 15.96
CA LEU A 238 -0.66 15.58 16.96
C LEU A 238 0.72 16.20 16.60
N GLY A 239 0.82 16.95 15.51
CA GLY A 239 2.07 17.60 15.07
C GLY A 239 3.13 16.62 14.55
N LEU A 240 2.75 15.36 14.28
CA LEU A 240 3.67 14.37 13.74
C LEU A 240 3.86 14.62 12.25
N LYS A 241 5.13 14.66 11.83
CA LYS A 241 5.49 14.89 10.43
C LYS A 241 5.20 13.62 9.62
N GLY A 242 4.50 13.80 8.51
CA GLY A 242 4.27 12.76 7.52
C GLY A 242 5.46 12.60 6.59
N TYR A 243 5.42 11.57 5.75
CA TYR A 243 6.42 11.37 4.71
C TYR A 243 6.36 12.51 3.69
N ARG A 244 7.51 13.00 3.26
CA ARG A 244 7.65 13.92 2.14
C ARG A 244 7.55 13.10 0.86
N THR A 245 6.49 13.31 0.11
CA THR A 245 6.24 12.54 -1.11
C THR A 245 6.25 13.44 -2.33
N PHE A 246 6.77 12.93 -3.44
CA PHE A 246 6.56 13.53 -4.74
C PHE A 246 5.30 12.94 -5.37
N LEU A 247 4.39 13.81 -5.78
CA LEU A 247 3.18 13.47 -6.52
C LEU A 247 3.09 14.42 -7.70
N ASP A 248 3.32 13.89 -8.90
CA ASP A 248 3.33 14.60 -10.19
C ASP A 248 2.23 15.66 -10.30
N LYS A 249 0.99 15.30 -9.97
CA LYS A 249 -0.19 16.16 -10.07
C LYS A 249 -0.14 17.42 -9.21
N VAL A 250 0.63 17.41 -8.13
CA VAL A 250 0.76 18.53 -7.18
C VAL A 250 2.05 19.28 -7.37
N CYS A 251 3.11 18.53 -7.68
CA CYS A 251 4.47 19.04 -7.73
C CYS A 251 4.83 19.62 -9.10
N VAL A 252 4.11 19.23 -10.16
CA VAL A 252 4.22 19.82 -11.50
C VAL A 252 3.05 20.77 -11.71
N ASP A 253 3.35 22.02 -12.07
CA ASP A 253 2.33 23.02 -12.42
C ASP A 253 1.52 22.52 -13.62
N GLN A 254 0.24 22.23 -13.42
CA GLN A 254 -0.65 21.74 -14.48
C GLN A 254 -1.33 22.87 -15.26
N SER A 255 -1.24 24.11 -14.74
CA SER A 255 -1.95 25.27 -15.29
C SER A 255 -1.13 26.04 -16.32
N ASP A 256 0.19 26.05 -16.16
CA ASP A 256 1.15 26.75 -17.00
C ASP A 256 1.93 25.73 -17.84
N GLU A 257 1.70 25.69 -19.15
CA GLU A 257 2.30 24.68 -20.04
C GLU A 257 3.83 24.72 -20.08
N ASP A 258 4.46 25.89 -19.90
CA ASP A 258 5.91 26.00 -19.87
C ASP A 258 6.47 25.42 -18.57
N LYS A 259 5.85 25.74 -17.43
CA LYS A 259 6.24 25.15 -16.14
C LYS A 259 5.92 23.66 -16.07
N LYS A 260 4.83 23.22 -16.68
CA LYS A 260 4.47 21.81 -16.83
C LYS A 260 5.55 21.07 -17.60
N ARG A 261 5.98 21.61 -18.74
CA ARG A 261 7.07 21.05 -19.55
C ARG A 261 8.39 21.00 -18.78
N GLN A 262 8.72 22.04 -18.02
CA GLN A 262 9.90 22.07 -17.16
C GLN A 262 9.82 21.01 -16.05
N GLY A 263 8.67 20.88 -15.39
CA GLY A 263 8.42 19.88 -14.36
C GLY A 263 8.50 18.44 -14.89
N ILE A 264 7.89 18.18 -16.05
CA ILE A 264 8.01 16.89 -16.76
C ILE A 264 9.48 16.61 -17.12
N GLY A 265 10.19 17.62 -17.63
CA GLY A 265 11.62 17.52 -17.95
C GLY A 265 12.49 17.13 -16.75
N ALA A 266 12.06 17.47 -15.54
CA ALA A 266 12.73 17.21 -14.27
C ALA A 266 12.25 15.97 -13.50
N ILE A 267 11.29 15.19 -14.02
CA ILE A 267 10.81 13.94 -13.38
C ILE A 267 11.99 13.01 -13.02
N THR A 268 12.99 12.90 -13.88
CA THR A 268 14.21 12.10 -13.63
C THR A 268 14.96 12.56 -12.38
N ALA A 269 15.04 13.87 -12.14
CA ALA A 269 15.65 14.43 -10.92
C ALA A 269 14.81 14.08 -9.68
N PHE A 270 13.49 14.20 -9.75
CA PHE A 270 12.60 13.80 -8.65
C PHE A 270 12.75 12.30 -8.32
N LEU A 271 12.82 11.43 -9.32
CA LEU A 271 13.07 9.99 -9.13
C LEU A 271 14.43 9.74 -8.48
N TYR A 272 15.48 10.43 -8.93
CA TYR A 272 16.82 10.33 -8.33
C TYR A 272 16.86 10.80 -6.88
N HIS A 273 16.12 11.84 -6.53
CA HIS A 273 16.06 12.38 -5.17
C HIS A 273 15.04 11.66 -4.27
N SER A 274 14.35 10.63 -4.75
CA SER A 274 13.37 9.84 -3.98
C SER A 274 13.96 8.56 -3.41
N ASP A 275 13.86 8.34 -2.11
CA ASP A 275 14.46 7.19 -1.42
C ASP A 275 13.77 5.86 -1.76
N ALA A 276 12.46 5.91 -1.97
CA ALA A 276 11.64 4.76 -2.38
C ALA A 276 10.58 5.17 -3.42
N MET A 277 10.00 4.17 -4.09
CA MET A 277 8.91 4.37 -5.05
C MET A 277 7.67 3.60 -4.62
N VAL A 278 6.52 4.27 -4.58
CA VAL A 278 5.20 3.66 -4.39
C VAL A 278 4.52 3.56 -5.75
N VAL A 279 4.20 2.34 -6.18
CA VAL A 279 3.51 2.05 -7.43
C VAL A 279 2.07 1.68 -7.12
N LEU A 280 1.14 2.57 -7.44
CA LEU A 280 -0.31 2.28 -7.35
C LEU A 280 -0.73 1.50 -8.60
N TYR A 281 -0.55 0.18 -8.53
CA TYR A 281 -0.70 -0.69 -9.68
C TYR A 281 -2.18 -0.89 -10.05
N SER A 282 -2.48 -0.66 -11.33
CA SER A 282 -3.76 -0.95 -11.97
C SER A 282 -3.51 -1.70 -13.28
N GLU A 283 -4.55 -2.30 -13.86
CA GLU A 283 -4.46 -3.02 -15.14
C GLU A 283 -3.98 -2.13 -16.30
N MET A 284 -4.09 -0.81 -16.15
CA MET A 284 -3.64 0.16 -17.16
C MET A 284 -2.29 0.80 -16.80
N TYR A 285 -1.60 0.31 -15.77
CA TYR A 285 -0.35 0.91 -15.30
C TYR A 285 0.81 0.62 -16.27
N LEU A 286 0.98 -0.63 -16.71
CA LEU A 286 2.04 -0.99 -17.66
C LEU A 286 1.70 -0.67 -19.12
N THR A 287 0.45 -0.30 -19.40
CA THR A 287 0.03 0.10 -20.74
C THR A 287 0.28 1.57 -21.02
N ARG A 288 0.65 2.38 -20.02
CA ARG A 288 0.87 3.82 -20.16
C ARG A 288 2.38 4.12 -20.23
N LEU A 289 2.79 4.85 -21.26
CA LEU A 289 4.20 5.14 -21.51
C LEU A 289 4.88 5.87 -20.34
N TRP A 290 4.22 6.88 -19.76
CA TRP A 290 4.77 7.69 -18.68
C TRP A 290 5.00 6.92 -17.38
N THR A 291 4.04 6.10 -16.93
CA THR A 291 4.19 5.28 -15.71
C THR A 291 5.26 4.21 -15.86
N VAL A 292 5.40 3.63 -17.05
CA VAL A 292 6.49 2.72 -17.39
C VAL A 292 7.83 3.45 -17.38
N TYR A 293 7.90 4.63 -18.00
CA TYR A 293 9.09 5.45 -18.02
C TYR A 293 9.56 5.77 -16.60
N GLU A 294 8.66 6.22 -15.71
CA GLU A 294 8.97 6.48 -14.30
C GLU A 294 9.52 5.24 -13.60
N PHE A 295 8.83 4.11 -13.78
CA PHE A 295 9.18 2.86 -13.10
C PHE A 295 10.53 2.29 -13.56
N THR A 296 10.76 2.24 -14.87
CA THR A 296 12.01 1.75 -15.47
C THR A 296 13.17 2.68 -15.17
N THR A 297 12.94 4.01 -15.19
CA THR A 297 13.95 5.01 -14.85
C THR A 297 14.33 4.91 -13.37
N PHE A 298 13.36 4.74 -12.47
CA PHE A 298 13.66 4.53 -11.05
C PHE A 298 14.52 3.28 -10.81
N LEU A 299 14.18 2.16 -11.44
CA LEU A 299 14.95 0.92 -11.35
C LEU A 299 16.39 1.08 -11.89
N ALA A 300 16.55 1.84 -12.97
CA ALA A 300 17.86 2.12 -13.55
C ALA A 300 18.71 3.06 -12.67
N LEU A 301 18.10 4.08 -12.08
CA LEU A 301 18.78 5.03 -11.20
C LEU A 301 19.09 4.44 -9.82
N LYS A 302 18.23 3.53 -9.32
CA LYS A 302 18.31 3.00 -7.96
C LYS A 302 18.02 1.49 -7.91
N PRO A 303 18.98 0.65 -8.33
CA PRO A 303 18.81 -0.80 -8.38
C PRO A 303 18.67 -1.47 -6.99
N ASP A 304 18.93 -0.75 -5.90
CA ASP A 304 18.76 -1.23 -4.52
C ASP A 304 17.63 -0.54 -3.76
N ALA A 305 16.98 0.48 -4.35
CA ALA A 305 15.92 1.21 -3.67
C ALA A 305 14.65 0.37 -3.53
N GLN A 306 13.93 0.66 -2.44
CA GLN A 306 12.66 0.01 -2.12
C GLN A 306 11.58 0.43 -3.12
N ILE A 307 10.87 -0.57 -3.63
CA ILE A 307 9.68 -0.38 -4.47
C ILE A 307 8.51 -1.06 -3.76
N LEU A 308 7.49 -0.27 -3.46
CA LEU A 308 6.24 -0.71 -2.86
C LEU A 308 5.17 -0.78 -3.95
N VAL A 309 4.87 -1.98 -4.43
CA VAL A 309 3.80 -2.19 -5.42
C VAL A 309 2.51 -2.50 -4.68
N GLN A 310 1.51 -1.64 -4.84
CA GLN A 310 0.22 -1.77 -4.17
C GLN A 310 -0.91 -1.82 -5.21
N PRO A 311 -1.57 -2.99 -5.39
CA PRO A 311 -2.77 -3.09 -6.20
C PRO A 311 -3.87 -2.17 -5.67
N VAL A 312 -4.48 -1.38 -6.54
CA VAL A 312 -5.53 -0.42 -6.17
C VAL A 312 -6.84 -1.05 -5.70
N ILE A 313 -7.03 -2.37 -5.92
CA ILE A 313 -8.19 -3.14 -5.47
C ILE A 313 -8.07 -3.64 -4.02
N LEU A 314 -6.85 -3.69 -3.45
CA LEU A 314 -6.64 -4.33 -2.15
C LEU A 314 -7.26 -3.54 -0.99
N GLY A 315 -7.16 -2.20 -1.01
CA GLY A 315 -7.78 -1.35 0.02
C GLY A 315 -9.31 -1.53 0.09
N PRO A 316 -10.03 -1.40 -1.05
CA PRO A 316 -11.47 -1.69 -1.11
C PRO A 316 -11.83 -3.10 -0.63
N LEU A 317 -11.03 -4.10 -1.01
CA LEU A 317 -11.23 -5.48 -0.59
C LEU A 317 -11.07 -5.67 0.93
N ALA A 318 -10.09 -5.01 1.55
CA ALA A 318 -9.93 -5.04 3.01
C ALA A 318 -11.13 -4.43 3.74
N VAL A 319 -11.64 -3.29 3.26
CA VAL A 319 -12.85 -2.66 3.81
C VAL A 319 -14.06 -3.59 3.67
N TYR A 320 -14.22 -4.21 2.50
CA TYR A 320 -15.28 -5.19 2.26
C TYR A 320 -15.25 -6.35 3.26
N PHE A 321 -14.07 -6.94 3.48
CA PHE A 321 -13.93 -8.04 4.45
C PHE A 321 -14.23 -7.63 5.89
N VAL A 322 -13.88 -6.40 6.30
CA VAL A 322 -14.25 -5.92 7.64
C VAL A 322 -15.75 -5.68 7.77
N LEU A 323 -16.39 -5.14 6.72
CA LEU A 323 -17.85 -4.96 6.69
C LEU A 323 -18.58 -6.28 6.79
N ILE A 324 -18.22 -7.27 5.99
CA ILE A 324 -18.90 -8.57 6.05
C ILE A 324 -18.68 -9.23 7.41
N GLN A 325 -17.47 -9.21 7.98
CA GLN A 325 -17.23 -9.79 9.30
C GLN A 325 -18.03 -9.12 10.41
N PHE A 326 -18.30 -7.81 10.30
CA PHE A 326 -19.17 -7.11 11.23
C PHE A 326 -20.64 -7.50 11.06
N LEU A 327 -21.11 -7.64 9.82
CA LEU A 327 -22.48 -8.06 9.52
C LEU A 327 -22.78 -9.49 9.99
N ARG A 328 -21.76 -10.33 10.22
CA ARG A 328 -21.88 -11.69 10.76
C ARG A 328 -22.02 -11.76 12.29
N ILE A 329 -21.76 -10.67 13.02
CA ILE A 329 -21.84 -10.68 14.49
C ILE A 329 -23.25 -11.04 15.02
N PRO A 330 -24.36 -10.54 14.44
CA PRO A 330 -25.69 -10.92 14.86
C PRO A 330 -25.99 -12.41 14.66
N GLU A 331 -25.46 -13.05 13.61
CA GLU A 331 -25.61 -14.49 13.39
C GLU A 331 -25.08 -15.28 14.60
N LEU A 332 -23.89 -14.92 15.09
CA LEU A 332 -23.28 -15.55 16.26
C LEU A 332 -24.07 -15.33 17.56
N LEU A 333 -24.79 -14.21 17.68
CA LEU A 333 -25.60 -13.90 18.88
C LEU A 333 -26.99 -14.55 18.84
N LEU A 334 -27.51 -14.80 17.63
CA LEU A 334 -28.87 -15.28 17.40
C LEU A 334 -28.93 -16.77 17.09
N LEU A 335 -27.80 -17.46 16.89
CA LEU A 335 -27.77 -18.90 16.66
C LEU A 335 -28.22 -19.64 17.94
N PRO A 336 -29.38 -20.33 17.93
CA PRO A 336 -29.74 -21.19 19.04
C PRO A 336 -28.70 -22.32 19.15
N ALA A 337 -28.16 -22.55 20.36
CA ALA A 337 -27.22 -23.64 20.63
C ALA A 337 -27.91 -25.00 20.45
N ASP A 338 -29.21 -25.06 20.74
CA ASP A 338 -30.03 -26.23 20.57
C ASP A 338 -30.79 -26.17 19.24
N LEU A 339 -30.15 -26.65 18.17
CA LEU A 339 -30.87 -26.98 16.93
C LEU A 339 -31.98 -28.03 17.17
N GLU A 340 -31.93 -28.77 18.28
CA GLU A 340 -32.95 -29.74 18.69
C GLU A 340 -34.26 -29.09 19.18
N GLN A 341 -34.25 -27.84 19.65
CA GLN A 341 -35.49 -27.14 20.05
C GLN A 341 -36.28 -26.58 18.85
N LEU A 342 -35.71 -26.64 17.64
CA LEU A 342 -36.42 -26.33 16.39
C LEU A 342 -37.30 -27.49 15.92
N ASN A 343 -37.87 -28.26 16.85
CA ASN A 343 -38.81 -29.32 16.51
C ASN A 343 -40.07 -28.64 15.95
N PRO A 344 -40.38 -28.80 14.65
CA PRO A 344 -41.41 -28.01 13.96
C PRO A 344 -42.84 -28.32 14.45
N SER A 345 -43.01 -29.26 15.37
CA SER A 345 -44.30 -29.71 15.87
C SER A 345 -44.95 -28.76 16.88
N ASP A 346 -44.19 -27.94 17.61
CA ASP A 346 -44.69 -27.37 18.88
C ASP A 346 -44.92 -25.85 18.89
N THR A 347 -44.43 -25.07 17.91
CA THR A 347 -44.70 -23.60 17.85
C THR A 347 -44.94 -23.07 16.43
N PRO A 348 -46.17 -23.11 15.90
CA PRO A 348 -46.49 -22.68 14.53
C PRO A 348 -46.43 -21.15 14.26
N GLU A 349 -46.05 -20.30 15.22
CA GLU A 349 -46.23 -18.84 15.11
C GLU A 349 -44.92 -18.00 15.22
N THR A 350 -43.76 -18.61 15.49
CA THR A 350 -42.55 -17.83 15.81
C THR A 350 -41.71 -17.49 14.57
N PRO A 351 -41.48 -16.19 14.23
CA PRO A 351 -40.82 -15.76 12.98
C PRO A 351 -39.29 -16.02 12.91
N TRP A 352 -38.71 -16.73 13.88
CA TRP A 352 -37.26 -16.96 13.97
C TRP A 352 -36.67 -17.71 12.77
N GLY A 353 -37.42 -18.64 12.18
CA GLY A 353 -36.97 -19.36 10.98
C GLY A 353 -36.72 -18.43 9.78
N LEU A 354 -37.55 -17.40 9.60
CA LEU A 354 -37.37 -16.40 8.55
C LEU A 354 -36.16 -15.50 8.82
N VAL A 355 -35.96 -15.10 10.08
CA VAL A 355 -34.81 -14.29 10.50
C VAL A 355 -33.50 -15.06 10.29
N PHE A 356 -33.45 -16.33 10.69
CA PHE A 356 -32.28 -17.19 10.50
C PHE A 356 -31.97 -17.43 9.01
N SER A 357 -33.01 -17.74 8.22
CA SER A 357 -32.89 -17.90 6.77
C SER A 357 -32.35 -16.63 6.10
N LEU A 358 -32.79 -15.45 6.54
CA LEU A 358 -32.29 -14.17 6.04
C LEU A 358 -30.80 -13.98 6.35
N PHE A 359 -30.34 -14.28 7.57
CA PHE A 359 -28.93 -14.18 7.93
C PHE A 359 -28.04 -15.12 7.10
N ILE A 360 -28.41 -16.40 7.00
CA ILE A 360 -27.71 -17.35 6.13
C ILE A 360 -27.66 -16.83 4.70
N THR A 361 -28.78 -16.29 4.19
CA THR A 361 -28.84 -15.77 2.82
C THR A 361 -27.90 -14.57 2.63
N VAL A 362 -27.86 -13.63 3.57
CA VAL A 362 -26.94 -12.49 3.55
C VAL A 362 -25.48 -12.95 3.59
N ASP A 363 -25.18 -13.97 4.39
CA ASP A 363 -23.83 -14.53 4.52
C ASP A 363 -23.38 -15.25 3.26
N LEU A 364 -24.23 -16.12 2.70
CA LEU A 364 -23.96 -16.77 1.42
C LEU A 364 -23.78 -15.74 0.31
N LEU A 365 -24.58 -14.67 0.30
CA LEU A 365 -24.42 -13.57 -0.65
C LEU A 365 -23.08 -12.84 -0.44
N GLY A 366 -22.71 -12.56 0.81
CA GLY A 366 -21.43 -11.95 1.16
C GLY A 366 -20.23 -12.82 0.80
N VAL A 367 -20.31 -14.14 1.00
CA VAL A 367 -19.27 -15.07 0.55
C VAL A 367 -19.20 -15.10 -0.98
N CYS A 368 -20.34 -15.12 -1.68
CA CYS A 368 -20.38 -15.05 -3.14
C CYS A 368 -19.74 -13.76 -3.67
N ILE A 369 -20.08 -12.60 -3.12
CA ILE A 369 -19.49 -11.31 -3.49
C ILE A 369 -17.98 -11.30 -3.16
N GLY A 370 -17.58 -11.84 -1.99
CA GLY A 370 -16.19 -11.99 -1.61
C GLY A 370 -15.40 -12.86 -2.59
N ALA A 371 -15.99 -13.98 -3.03
CA ALA A 371 -15.43 -14.83 -4.06
C ALA A 371 -15.29 -14.11 -5.41
N ILE A 372 -16.26 -13.26 -5.79
CA ILE A 372 -16.15 -12.39 -6.97
C ILE A 372 -14.95 -11.44 -6.83
N PHE A 373 -14.81 -10.75 -5.69
CA PHE A 373 -13.66 -9.86 -5.46
C PHE A 373 -12.32 -10.59 -5.46
N LEU A 374 -12.25 -11.78 -4.85
CA LEU A 374 -11.03 -12.61 -4.85
C LEU A 374 -10.71 -13.11 -6.25
N ARG A 375 -11.72 -13.49 -7.06
CA ARG A 375 -11.54 -13.83 -8.47
C ARG A 375 -11.08 -12.63 -9.29
N MET A 376 -11.65 -11.44 -9.06
CA MET A 376 -11.20 -10.20 -9.68
C MET A 376 -9.74 -9.92 -9.30
N TRP A 377 -9.37 -10.04 -8.03
CA TRP A 377 -7.99 -9.86 -7.60
C TRP A 377 -7.04 -10.89 -8.23
N GLY A 378 -7.43 -12.16 -8.28
CA GLY A 378 -6.68 -13.23 -8.94
C GLY A 378 -6.50 -12.98 -10.44
N SER A 379 -7.58 -12.57 -11.12
CA SER A 379 -7.57 -12.19 -12.53
C SER A 379 -6.68 -10.97 -12.78
N THR A 380 -6.82 -9.92 -11.97
CA THR A 380 -5.95 -8.75 -12.05
C THR A 380 -4.50 -9.18 -11.84
N ARG A 381 -4.17 -10.02 -10.84
CA ARG A 381 -2.80 -10.54 -10.61
C ARG A 381 -2.26 -11.34 -11.79
N ALA A 382 -3.07 -12.23 -12.37
CA ALA A 382 -2.70 -12.99 -13.57
C ALA A 382 -2.47 -12.04 -14.77
N SER A 383 -3.33 -11.04 -14.96
CA SER A 383 -3.15 -9.99 -15.95
C SER A 383 -1.87 -9.18 -15.71
N MET A 384 -1.53 -8.87 -14.46
CA MET A 384 -0.26 -8.19 -14.14
C MET A 384 0.93 -9.01 -14.62
N GLN A 385 0.93 -10.31 -14.33
CA GLN A 385 2.01 -11.20 -14.73
C GLN A 385 2.11 -11.29 -16.25
N GLN A 386 0.98 -11.51 -16.94
CA GLN A 386 0.93 -11.53 -18.39
C GLN A 386 1.41 -10.20 -19.00
N GLN A 387 0.99 -9.06 -18.45
CA GLN A 387 1.42 -7.75 -18.93
C GLN A 387 2.92 -7.56 -18.76
N ILE A 388 3.52 -8.04 -17.68
CA ILE A 388 4.97 -8.00 -17.46
C ILE A 388 5.70 -8.87 -18.49
N ASP A 389 5.19 -10.08 -18.73
CA ASP A 389 5.79 -11.05 -19.65
C ASP A 389 5.65 -10.63 -21.12
N GLN A 390 4.57 -9.92 -21.46
CA GLN A 390 4.30 -9.40 -22.80
C GLN A 390 4.70 -7.93 -22.96
N PHE A 391 5.23 -7.31 -21.89
CA PHE A 391 5.55 -5.88 -21.90
C PHE A 391 6.53 -5.56 -23.03
N SER A 392 6.17 -4.58 -23.86
CA SER A 392 7.05 -3.94 -24.83
C SER A 392 6.89 -2.42 -24.72
N PHE A 393 8.01 -1.71 -24.78
CA PHE A 393 8.00 -0.24 -24.76
C PHE A 393 7.30 0.33 -26.00
N GLU A 394 7.39 -0.36 -27.13
CA GLU A 394 6.78 0.04 -28.40
C GLU A 394 5.26 -0.01 -28.36
N SER A 395 4.67 -0.91 -27.58
CA SER A 395 3.20 -1.03 -27.47
C SER A 395 2.60 -0.17 -26.35
N ALA A 396 3.42 0.52 -25.55
CA ALA A 396 2.91 1.39 -24.51
C ALA A 396 2.12 2.56 -25.13
N ALA A 397 0.89 2.78 -24.66
CA ALA A 397 0.03 3.87 -25.09
C ALA A 397 0.58 5.21 -24.61
N CYS A 398 0.73 6.14 -25.53
CA CYS A 398 1.07 7.52 -25.23
C CYS A 398 -0.17 8.41 -25.26
N HIS A 399 -0.15 9.52 -24.52
CA HIS A 399 -1.20 10.53 -24.65
C HIS A 399 -0.96 11.41 -25.88
N ASP A 400 0.28 11.83 -26.07
CA ASP A 400 0.77 12.51 -27.27
C ASP A 400 1.90 11.69 -27.89
N GLU A 401 1.76 11.28 -29.15
CA GLU A 401 2.77 10.47 -29.83
C GLU A 401 4.12 11.21 -29.95
N ASN A 402 4.13 12.55 -29.90
CA ASN A 402 5.36 13.34 -29.84
C ASN A 402 6.19 13.01 -28.59
N ASP A 403 5.55 12.69 -27.46
CA ASP A 403 6.25 12.29 -26.23
C ASP A 403 7.06 11.00 -26.45
N ARG A 404 6.56 10.06 -27.27
CA ARG A 404 7.30 8.86 -27.64
C ARG A 404 8.60 9.23 -28.35
N MET A 405 8.51 10.14 -29.32
CA MET A 405 9.67 10.59 -30.07
C MET A 405 10.68 11.33 -29.18
N TYR A 406 10.22 12.13 -28.21
CA TYR A 406 11.10 12.76 -27.22
C TYR A 406 11.80 11.73 -26.32
N GLN A 407 11.08 10.69 -25.90
CA GLN A 407 11.65 9.61 -25.09
C GLN A 407 12.65 8.77 -25.90
N GLU A 408 12.33 8.44 -27.14
CA GLU A 408 13.23 7.75 -28.07
C GLU A 408 14.49 8.56 -28.33
N LEU A 409 14.37 9.87 -28.57
CA LEU A 409 15.52 10.76 -28.75
C LEU A 409 16.39 10.82 -27.49
N ARG A 410 15.79 10.86 -26.30
CA ARG A 410 16.51 10.80 -25.02
C ARG A 410 17.25 9.48 -24.86
N ASN A 411 16.60 8.36 -25.17
CA ASN A 411 17.18 7.03 -25.12
C ASN A 411 18.35 6.90 -26.11
N HIS A 412 18.15 7.32 -27.36
CA HIS A 412 19.18 7.32 -28.39
C HIS A 412 20.38 8.21 -28.03
N ARG A 413 20.12 9.38 -27.44
CA ARG A 413 21.19 10.25 -26.95
C ARG A 413 21.97 9.56 -25.82
N ALA A 414 21.29 8.94 -24.86
CA ALA A 414 21.95 8.17 -23.79
C ALA A 414 22.79 7.00 -24.34
N GLU A 415 22.31 6.31 -25.38
CA GLU A 415 23.06 5.25 -26.07
C GLU A 415 24.29 5.77 -26.81
N HIS A 416 24.16 6.86 -27.57
CA HIS A 416 25.28 7.44 -28.30
C HIS A 416 26.40 7.87 -27.35
N PHE A 417 26.04 8.50 -26.23
CA PHE A 417 27.02 8.86 -25.20
C PHE A 417 27.67 7.63 -24.56
N ALA A 418 26.93 6.56 -24.30
CA ALA A 418 27.50 5.31 -23.79
C ALA A 418 28.54 4.71 -24.76
N LYS A 419 28.24 4.68 -26.06
CA LYS A 419 29.15 4.17 -27.11
C LYS A 419 30.37 5.06 -27.31
N GLU A 420 30.19 6.39 -27.32
CA GLU A 420 31.31 7.32 -27.49
C GLU A 420 32.30 7.25 -26.33
N ASN A 421 31.80 7.05 -25.12
CA ASN A 421 32.59 6.82 -23.93
C ASN A 421 33.35 5.48 -23.98
N GLU A 422 32.70 4.39 -24.41
CA GLU A 422 33.35 3.10 -24.62
C GLU A 422 34.51 3.19 -25.64
N ALA A 423 34.35 3.99 -26.69
CA ALA A 423 35.38 4.23 -27.71
C ALA A 423 36.55 5.13 -27.24
N ARG A 424 36.33 5.99 -26.22
CA ARG A 424 37.35 6.88 -25.66
C ARG A 424 38.20 6.23 -24.57
N LEU A 425 37.77 5.09 -24.04
CA LEU A 425 38.57 4.33 -23.08
C LEU A 425 39.77 3.74 -23.82
N PRO A 426 41.01 4.20 -23.52
CA PRO A 426 42.18 3.69 -24.21
C PRO A 426 42.28 2.18 -24.00
N ALA A 427 42.65 1.45 -25.04
CA ALA A 427 42.95 0.02 -25.05
C ALA A 427 44.20 -0.30 -24.19
N HIS A 428 44.19 0.12 -22.93
CA HIS A 428 45.31 0.02 -22.00
C HIS A 428 45.29 -1.32 -21.24
N ARG A 429 44.61 -2.33 -21.79
CA ARG A 429 44.44 -3.63 -21.14
C ARG A 429 45.56 -4.63 -21.46
N ASP A 430 46.47 -4.30 -22.37
CA ASP A 430 47.49 -5.24 -22.85
C ASP A 430 48.93 -4.98 -22.34
N SER A 431 49.17 -4.06 -21.39
CA SER A 431 50.54 -3.77 -20.92
C SER A 431 50.84 -3.92 -19.43
N MET A 432 49.90 -4.41 -18.59
CA MET A 432 50.20 -4.71 -17.17
C MET A 432 50.41 -6.20 -16.92
N SER A 433 51.52 -6.72 -17.44
CA SER A 433 52.10 -8.01 -17.07
C SER A 433 53.61 -7.90 -16.79
N SER A 434 54.08 -6.89 -16.05
CA SER A 434 55.37 -6.99 -15.36
C SER A 434 55.56 -5.88 -14.33
N GLY A 435 56.00 -6.28 -13.12
CA GLY A 435 56.73 -5.42 -12.19
C GLY A 435 55.91 -4.60 -11.20
N PHE A 436 55.63 -5.18 -10.04
CA PHE A 436 55.52 -4.39 -8.81
C PHE A 436 56.93 -4.03 -8.33
N PRO A 437 57.20 -2.75 -8.00
CA PRO A 437 57.79 -2.52 -6.69
C PRO A 437 57.23 -1.31 -5.93
N HIS A 438 57.20 -1.51 -4.62
CA HIS A 438 57.38 -0.59 -3.49
C HIS A 438 56.55 0.70 -3.33
N ARG A 439 55.85 0.69 -2.19
CA ARG A 439 55.49 1.81 -1.29
C ARG A 439 56.38 3.05 -1.45
N VAL A 440 55.74 4.19 -1.70
CA VAL A 440 56.26 5.53 -1.36
C VAL A 440 55.17 6.31 -0.62
N ALA A 441 55.61 7.00 0.43
CA ALA A 441 54.83 7.75 1.40
C ALA A 441 54.11 8.98 0.82
N MET A 442 52.96 9.31 1.41
CA MET A 442 52.23 10.56 1.18
C MET A 442 52.90 11.75 1.90
N PRO A 443 53.03 12.93 1.27
CA PRO A 443 53.26 14.17 1.97
C PRO A 443 51.93 14.92 2.25
N GLN A 444 51.86 15.45 3.47
CA GLN A 444 50.85 16.37 3.97
C GLN A 444 50.73 17.61 3.08
N ARG A 445 49.49 18.04 2.79
CA ARG A 445 49.21 19.37 2.22
C ARG A 445 48.75 20.34 3.30
N CYS A 446 49.47 21.46 3.36
CA CYS A 446 49.18 22.64 4.17
C CYS A 446 47.95 23.39 3.64
N ALA A 447 47.21 23.98 4.57
CA ALA A 447 46.12 24.92 4.33
C ALA A 447 46.65 26.28 3.86
N GLY A 448 45.97 26.89 2.88
CA GLY A 448 46.18 28.28 2.46
C GLY A 448 44.83 28.94 2.15
N PRO A 449 44.61 30.21 2.53
CA PRO A 449 43.29 30.86 2.47
C PRO A 449 42.95 31.40 1.08
N LEU A 450 41.70 31.18 0.67
CA LEU A 450 41.12 31.71 -0.56
C LEU A 450 40.80 33.21 -0.44
N ARG A 451 41.45 34.00 -1.31
CA ARG A 451 41.10 35.40 -1.63
C ARG A 451 39.77 35.45 -2.41
N ARG A 452 38.92 36.42 -2.05
CA ARG A 452 37.75 36.86 -2.83
C ARG A 452 38.19 37.58 -4.11
N PRO A 453 37.44 37.44 -5.22
CA PRO A 453 37.36 38.49 -6.24
C PRO A 453 36.02 39.21 -6.20
N SER A 454 36.11 40.50 -6.51
CA SER A 454 35.08 41.52 -6.53
C SER A 454 34.10 41.38 -7.69
N ALA A 455 32.95 42.02 -7.49
CA ALA A 455 31.96 42.36 -8.49
C ALA A 455 32.54 43.18 -9.66
N ASN A 456 32.00 42.92 -10.86
CA ASN A 456 31.61 43.86 -11.92
C ASN A 456 31.70 43.14 -13.27
N VAL A 457 30.58 42.94 -13.96
CA VAL A 457 30.35 43.38 -15.35
C VAL A 457 28.85 43.24 -15.61
N ALA A 458 28.17 44.38 -15.62
CA ALA A 458 26.90 44.58 -16.30
C ALA A 458 27.15 44.97 -17.77
N ALA A 459 26.11 44.79 -18.59
CA ALA A 459 25.91 45.33 -19.93
C ALA A 459 26.50 44.55 -21.12
N ARG A 460 25.65 43.73 -21.77
CA ARG A 460 25.45 43.75 -23.24
C ARG A 460 24.37 42.75 -23.67
N ARG A 461 23.24 43.25 -24.19
CA ARG A 461 22.67 42.94 -25.52
C ARG A 461 21.17 43.24 -25.58
N GLN A 462 20.86 44.42 -26.11
CA GLN A 462 19.70 44.64 -26.97
C GLN A 462 20.14 44.49 -28.45
N ARG A 463 19.16 44.19 -29.31
CA ARG A 463 19.15 43.98 -30.78
C ARG A 463 19.19 42.53 -31.21
N TRP A 464 18.04 42.02 -31.63
CA TRP A 464 17.86 41.37 -32.94
C TRP A 464 16.47 41.73 -33.47
N GLY A 465 16.45 42.45 -34.58
CA GLY A 465 15.28 42.74 -35.39
C GLY A 465 15.21 41.82 -36.61
N ARG A 466 14.00 41.76 -37.17
CA ARG A 466 13.52 41.12 -38.40
C ARG A 466 14.52 40.97 -39.55
N ALA A 467 14.50 39.77 -40.15
CA ALA A 467 14.39 39.46 -41.59
C ALA A 467 14.08 37.93 -41.65
N GLY A 468 13.23 37.36 -42.49
CA GLY A 468 12.80 37.74 -43.82
C GLY A 468 13.24 36.64 -44.79
N ASP A 469 12.31 35.73 -45.10
CA ASP A 469 12.18 34.95 -46.34
C ASP A 469 13.19 33.82 -46.68
N GLY A 470 12.69 32.76 -47.34
CA GLY A 470 13.55 31.68 -47.86
C GLY A 470 12.96 30.27 -47.88
N GLY A 471 11.73 30.10 -48.39
CA GLY A 471 11.20 28.78 -48.72
C GLY A 471 11.93 28.15 -49.91
N ARG A 472 12.75 27.12 -49.67
CA ARG A 472 13.10 25.99 -50.56
C ARG A 472 14.20 25.16 -49.90
N GLY A 473 13.84 24.07 -49.21
CA GLY A 473 14.82 23.17 -48.56
C GLY A 473 14.22 22.02 -47.75
N VAL A 474 12.90 22.03 -47.51
CA VAL A 474 12.28 21.06 -46.59
C VAL A 474 12.12 19.65 -47.20
N GLU A 475 12.00 19.52 -48.53
CA GLU A 475 11.77 18.21 -49.16
C GLU A 475 13.06 17.36 -49.31
N ASP A 476 14.23 17.97 -49.47
CA ASP A 476 15.50 17.24 -49.66
C ASP A 476 16.09 16.73 -48.34
N CYS A 477 15.83 17.43 -47.22
CA CYS A 477 16.13 16.93 -45.86
C CYS A 477 15.21 15.76 -45.48
N ARG A 478 13.95 15.75 -45.91
CA ARG A 478 12.98 14.69 -45.63
C ARG A 478 13.35 13.39 -46.34
N GLN A 479 13.83 13.45 -47.59
CA GLN A 479 14.27 12.25 -48.30
C GLN A 479 15.62 11.68 -47.82
N ARG A 480 16.53 12.52 -47.31
CA ARG A 480 17.79 12.02 -46.71
C ARG A 480 17.57 11.40 -45.33
N ALA A 481 16.63 11.90 -44.54
CA ALA A 481 16.23 11.30 -43.27
C ALA A 481 15.58 9.91 -43.46
N LEU A 482 14.77 9.72 -44.52
CA LEU A 482 14.12 8.44 -44.81
C LEU A 482 15.08 7.36 -45.32
N ARG A 483 16.18 7.73 -45.99
CA ARG A 483 17.23 6.77 -46.44
C ARG A 483 18.24 6.43 -45.35
N ALA A 484 18.44 7.31 -44.36
CA ALA A 484 19.21 6.98 -43.17
C ALA A 484 18.49 5.97 -42.27
N ASN A 485 17.15 5.94 -42.27
CA ASN A 485 16.38 5.11 -41.33
C ASN A 485 16.39 3.59 -41.64
N SER A 486 16.76 3.17 -42.86
CA SER A 486 16.73 1.73 -43.24
C SER A 486 18.00 0.95 -42.87
N ARG A 487 19.09 1.61 -42.44
CA ARG A 487 20.35 0.95 -42.01
C ARG A 487 20.53 0.83 -40.50
N TRP A 488 19.64 1.42 -39.69
CA TRP A 488 19.80 1.54 -38.22
C TRP A 488 18.94 0.57 -37.39
N THR A 489 18.15 -0.28 -38.04
CA THR A 489 17.18 -1.18 -37.38
C THR A 489 17.83 -2.39 -36.67
N GLY A 490 19.04 -2.79 -37.07
CA GLY A 490 19.69 -4.00 -36.54
C GLY A 490 20.24 -3.89 -35.10
N GLY A 491 20.87 -2.75 -34.75
CA GLY A 491 21.45 -2.54 -33.42
C GLY A 491 20.43 -2.14 -32.35
N TYR A 492 19.37 -1.44 -32.76
CA TYR A 492 18.27 -1.00 -31.92
C TYR A 492 17.46 -2.19 -31.35
N PHE A 493 17.20 -3.21 -32.16
CA PHE A 493 16.40 -4.37 -31.77
C PHE A 493 17.06 -5.23 -30.68
N GLN A 494 18.38 -5.43 -30.75
CA GLN A 494 19.11 -6.25 -29.78
C GLN A 494 19.23 -5.58 -28.41
N TRP A 495 19.35 -4.25 -28.36
CA TRP A 495 19.52 -3.50 -27.12
C TRP A 495 18.20 -3.32 -26.35
N ASN A 496 17.09 -3.05 -27.05
CA ASN A 496 15.77 -2.96 -26.44
C ASN A 496 15.34 -4.31 -25.84
N GLN A 497 15.68 -5.43 -26.50
CA GLN A 497 15.52 -6.77 -25.92
C GLN A 497 16.33 -6.97 -24.65
N LYS A 498 17.57 -6.46 -24.55
CA LYS A 498 18.41 -6.61 -23.36
C LYS A 498 17.81 -5.85 -22.16
N ARG A 499 17.31 -4.64 -22.37
CA ARG A 499 16.59 -3.87 -21.33
C ARG A 499 15.26 -4.49 -20.96
N GLN A 500 14.49 -5.00 -21.91
CA GLN A 500 13.26 -5.74 -21.63
C GLN A 500 13.55 -7.01 -20.82
N ARG A 501 14.63 -7.75 -21.14
CA ARG A 501 15.07 -8.91 -20.35
C ARG A 501 15.50 -8.50 -18.94
N MET A 502 16.31 -7.46 -18.79
CA MET A 502 16.70 -6.94 -17.47
C MET A 502 15.50 -6.45 -16.66
N PHE A 503 14.56 -5.76 -17.30
CA PHE A 503 13.30 -5.33 -16.70
C PHE A 503 12.49 -6.51 -16.20
N ARG A 504 12.25 -7.52 -17.06
CA ARG A 504 11.53 -8.74 -16.71
C ARG A 504 12.23 -9.48 -15.58
N SER A 505 13.54 -9.70 -15.66
CA SER A 505 14.30 -10.39 -14.60
C SER A 505 14.30 -9.63 -13.27
N ALA A 506 14.54 -8.31 -13.28
CA ALA A 506 14.54 -7.50 -12.06
C ALA A 506 13.15 -7.41 -11.43
N LEU A 507 12.11 -7.24 -12.25
CA LEU A 507 10.74 -7.18 -11.79
C LEU A 507 10.27 -8.52 -11.24
N HIS A 508 10.55 -9.61 -11.94
CA HIS A 508 10.19 -10.96 -11.51
C HIS A 508 10.90 -11.32 -10.20
N LEU A 509 12.20 -11.03 -10.06
CA LEU A 509 12.95 -11.25 -8.82
C LEU A 509 12.39 -10.42 -7.65
N ARG A 510 12.00 -9.16 -7.88
CA ARG A 510 11.46 -8.30 -6.83
C ARG A 510 10.02 -8.64 -6.45
N LEU A 511 9.16 -8.96 -7.41
CA LEU A 511 7.79 -9.40 -7.14
C LEU A 511 7.79 -10.73 -6.36
N LEU A 512 8.66 -11.67 -6.75
CA LEU A 512 8.86 -12.91 -5.99
C LEU A 512 9.39 -12.63 -4.59
N ARG A 513 10.33 -11.69 -4.40
CA ARG A 513 10.88 -11.36 -3.07
C ARG A 513 9.87 -10.63 -2.17
N SER A 514 8.94 -9.88 -2.75
CA SER A 514 7.86 -9.21 -2.01
C SER A 514 6.78 -10.18 -1.53
N SER A 515 6.67 -11.31 -2.22
CA SER A 515 5.91 -12.47 -1.78
C SER A 515 6.80 -13.21 -0.77
N GLY A 516 6.62 -13.01 0.53
CA GLY A 516 7.40 -13.74 1.54
C GLY A 516 7.41 -15.26 1.28
N PRO A 517 8.36 -16.02 1.84
CA PRO A 517 8.51 -17.46 1.58
C PRO A 517 7.30 -18.25 2.10
N GLY A 518 6.22 -18.27 1.32
CA GLY A 518 5.12 -19.19 1.44
C GLY A 518 5.45 -20.40 0.59
N THR A 519 5.47 -21.58 1.22
CA THR A 519 5.55 -22.90 0.60
C THR A 519 4.60 -22.97 -0.60
N MET A 520 5.15 -22.82 -1.81
CA MET A 520 4.46 -23.28 -3.02
C MET A 520 4.37 -24.80 -2.92
N ALA A 521 3.15 -25.30 -2.75
CA ALA A 521 2.87 -26.72 -3.00
C ALA A 521 3.26 -27.04 -4.46
N PRO A 522 3.86 -28.21 -4.73
CA PRO A 522 4.23 -28.60 -6.08
C PRO A 522 2.99 -28.64 -6.99
N PRO A 523 3.15 -28.39 -8.29
CA PRO A 523 2.05 -28.48 -9.25
C PRO A 523 1.48 -29.91 -9.22
N VAL A 524 0.20 -30.02 -8.90
CA VAL A 524 -0.57 -31.25 -9.09
C VAL A 524 -0.60 -31.52 -10.59
N SER A 525 -0.06 -32.67 -11.00
CA SER A 525 -0.06 -33.13 -12.38
C SER A 525 -1.49 -33.27 -12.90
N ASP A 526 -1.74 -32.74 -14.09
CA ASP A 526 -3.04 -32.64 -14.78
C ASP A 526 -3.61 -33.98 -15.30
N ASP A 527 -3.23 -35.12 -14.72
CA ASP A 527 -3.54 -36.46 -15.26
C ASP A 527 -4.73 -37.17 -14.58
N ALA A 528 -5.60 -36.42 -13.89
CA ALA A 528 -6.77 -36.96 -13.23
C ALA A 528 -8.06 -36.18 -13.57
N ARG A 529 -8.32 -35.96 -14.86
CA ARG A 529 -9.65 -35.58 -15.37
C ARG A 529 -10.23 -36.68 -16.24
N HIS A 530 -10.59 -37.81 -15.63
CA HIS A 530 -11.68 -38.67 -16.08
C HIS A 530 -11.90 -39.77 -15.04
N ARG A 531 -12.82 -39.54 -14.09
CA ARG A 531 -13.82 -40.50 -13.57
C ARG A 531 -14.50 -39.89 -12.34
N ASN A 532 -15.82 -40.12 -12.29
CA ASN A 532 -16.74 -39.90 -11.17
C ASN A 532 -17.33 -38.50 -10.99
N CYS A 533 -18.32 -38.20 -11.83
CA CYS A 533 -19.52 -37.48 -11.40
C CYS A 533 -20.69 -38.48 -11.30
N TYR A 534 -21.54 -38.27 -10.29
CA TYR A 534 -22.88 -38.83 -10.05
C TYR A 534 -22.99 -40.16 -9.29
N ALA A 535 -22.95 -40.06 -7.97
CA ALA A 535 -23.89 -40.76 -7.08
C ALA A 535 -24.03 -39.94 -5.79
N ILE A 536 -25.21 -39.36 -5.56
CA ILE A 536 -25.99 -39.35 -4.30
C ILE A 536 -27.18 -38.40 -4.53
N HIS A 537 -28.34 -39.01 -4.39
CA HIS A 537 -29.66 -38.41 -4.31
C HIS A 537 -30.14 -38.55 -2.87
#